data_AF-A0A949UIW7-F1
#
_entry.id   AF-A0A949UIW7-F1
#
_cell.length_a   1.000
_cell.length_b   1.000
_cell.length_c   1.000
_cell.angle_alpha   90.00
_cell.angle_beta   90.00
_cell.angle_gamma   90.00
#
_symmetry.space_group_name_H-M   'P 1'
#
loop_
_entity.id
_entity.type
_entity.pdbx_description
1 polymer ?
#
loop_
_entity_poly.entity_id
_entity_poly.type
_entity_poly.pdbx_seq_one_letter_code
_entity_poly.pdbx_strand_id
1 'polypeptide(L)'
;MHFPLYPNFPNKNEDDEYLSGLAEIPVNPVFIMGLHRSGTTFLYDSISRCFPVANLSLYDIFFYNRLLKNRHEGKENADREHLNRVFRSLGITDRRLDSVWVEDKTVEEYGWLLRNESYHISIHKTNKDYFAQICQKLLAINPDAKSVLMKNPWDTGNAKQILEWFPNARFIYITRDPIFILNSQMNAFLTLTTGSQPFQTMLVDNFKAPGGALAIQAFYGVWKVVRGMKSLLGDAVFSAFTRPFTAIAVKDQLSDYYNDLKTLPKDSFINL
;
A
#
# COMPACT_ATOMS: atom_id res chain seq x y z
N MET A 1 -10.41 15.92 1.49
CA MET A 1 -10.50 16.38 0.09
C MET A 1 -11.94 16.75 -0.23
N HIS A 2 -12.19 17.70 -1.15
CA HIS A 2 -13.52 17.90 -1.71
C HIS A 2 -13.66 17.09 -3.00
N PHE A 3 -14.68 16.22 -3.08
CA PHE A 3 -14.92 15.36 -4.24
C PHE A 3 -15.91 16.05 -5.19
N PRO A 4 -15.52 16.34 -6.46
CA PRO A 4 -16.43 16.93 -7.45
C PRO A 4 -17.57 15.97 -7.87
N LEU A 5 -17.33 14.67 -7.72
CA LEU A 5 -18.29 13.59 -7.93
C LEU A 5 -18.39 12.79 -6.62
N TYR A 6 -19.62 12.50 -6.15
CA TYR A 6 -19.79 11.69 -4.94
C TYR A 6 -19.15 10.30 -5.16
N PRO A 7 -18.18 9.88 -4.33
CA PRO A 7 -17.38 8.70 -4.61
C PRO A 7 -18.09 7.36 -4.34
N ASN A 8 -19.21 7.39 -3.62
CA ASN A 8 -20.00 6.20 -3.26
C ASN A 8 -19.18 5.06 -2.63
N PHE A 9 -18.16 5.40 -1.83
CA PHE A 9 -17.38 4.40 -1.10
C PHE A 9 -18.24 3.67 -0.07
N PRO A 10 -17.98 2.37 0.15
CA PRO A 10 -18.87 1.53 0.93
C PRO A 10 -18.79 1.77 2.43
N ASN A 11 -19.90 1.53 3.11
CA ASN A 11 -19.94 1.44 4.56
C ASN A 11 -19.21 0.18 5.04
N LYS A 12 -18.75 0.17 6.30
CA LYS A 12 -17.93 -0.92 6.86
C LYS A 12 -18.60 -2.30 6.87
N ASN A 13 -19.93 -2.34 6.91
CA ASN A 13 -20.73 -3.54 7.13
C ASN A 13 -21.33 -4.14 5.84
N GLU A 14 -21.00 -3.61 4.67
CA GLU A 14 -21.69 -4.03 3.43
C GLU A 14 -21.36 -5.45 2.97
N ASP A 15 -20.26 -6.03 3.48
CA ASP A 15 -19.88 -7.42 3.21
C ASP A 15 -20.23 -8.38 4.37
N ASP A 16 -20.81 -7.90 5.48
CA ASP A 16 -20.99 -8.68 6.72
C ASP A 16 -21.74 -10.00 6.48
N GLU A 17 -22.74 -10.00 5.60
CA GLU A 17 -23.54 -11.19 5.26
C GLU A 17 -22.75 -12.27 4.49
N TYR A 18 -21.63 -11.90 3.87
CA TYR A 18 -20.79 -12.80 3.07
C TYR A 18 -19.53 -13.29 3.80
N LEU A 19 -19.18 -12.69 4.95
CA LEU A 19 -17.91 -12.98 5.65
C LEU A 19 -17.83 -14.42 6.17
N SER A 20 -18.97 -15.03 6.53
CA SER A 20 -19.01 -16.42 7.01
C SER A 20 -18.51 -17.42 5.97
N GLY A 21 -18.65 -17.12 4.68
CA GLY A 21 -18.18 -17.96 3.57
C GLY A 21 -16.66 -17.98 3.39
N LEU A 22 -15.91 -17.13 4.11
CA LEU A 22 -14.45 -17.02 3.99
C LEU A 22 -13.68 -18.01 4.87
N ALA A 23 -14.31 -18.62 5.87
CA ALA A 23 -13.64 -19.37 6.93
C ALA A 23 -12.74 -20.52 6.41
N GLU A 24 -13.17 -21.19 5.34
CA GLU A 24 -12.46 -22.32 4.72
C GLU A 24 -11.45 -21.88 3.64
N ILE A 25 -11.41 -20.58 3.29
CA ILE A 25 -10.49 -20.08 2.28
C ILE A 25 -9.09 -19.97 2.89
N PRO A 26 -8.06 -20.57 2.26
CA PRO A 26 -6.71 -20.56 2.80
C PRO A 26 -6.09 -19.16 2.75
N VAL A 27 -5.16 -18.89 3.65
CA VAL A 27 -4.35 -17.66 3.66
C VAL A 27 -2.98 -17.98 3.06
N ASN A 28 -2.85 -17.82 1.75
CA ASN A 28 -1.64 -18.13 0.98
C ASN A 28 -1.02 -16.86 0.35
N PRO A 29 -0.46 -15.94 1.14
CA PRO A 29 0.13 -14.72 0.62
C PRO A 29 1.53 -14.95 0.03
N VAL A 30 1.80 -14.30 -1.10
CA VAL A 30 3.13 -14.17 -1.69
C VAL A 30 3.52 -12.70 -1.62
N PHE A 31 4.54 -12.37 -0.84
CA PHE A 31 4.95 -11.00 -0.61
C PHE A 31 6.09 -10.58 -1.53
N ILE A 32 5.98 -9.42 -2.15
CA ILE A 32 7.11 -8.71 -2.75
C ILE A 32 7.76 -7.85 -1.67
N MET A 33 8.97 -8.24 -1.28
CA MET A 33 9.79 -7.61 -0.25
C MET A 33 10.90 -6.77 -0.88
N GLY A 34 11.18 -5.61 -0.29
CA GLY A 34 12.16 -4.67 -0.82
C GLY A 34 11.83 -3.24 -0.43
N LEU A 35 12.88 -2.41 -0.37
CA LEU A 35 12.76 -1.01 -0.02
C LEU A 35 11.89 -0.23 -1.02
N HIS A 36 11.27 0.86 -0.56
CA HIS A 36 10.72 1.84 -1.49
C HIS A 36 11.82 2.26 -2.49
N ARG A 37 11.45 2.36 -3.77
CA ARG A 37 12.32 2.72 -4.90
C ARG A 37 13.30 1.64 -5.37
N SER A 38 13.14 0.38 -4.94
CA SER A 38 13.89 -0.75 -5.51
C SER A 38 13.27 -1.35 -6.79
N GLY A 39 12.05 -0.90 -7.18
CA GLY A 39 11.32 -1.46 -8.33
C GLY A 39 10.18 -2.40 -7.96
N THR A 40 9.86 -2.54 -6.66
CA THR A 40 8.74 -3.39 -6.17
C THR A 40 7.40 -3.14 -6.86
N THR A 41 7.07 -1.89 -7.22
CA THR A 41 5.81 -1.59 -7.93
C THR A 41 5.80 -2.17 -9.34
N PHE A 42 6.91 -2.05 -10.08
CA PHE A 42 7.02 -2.62 -11.43
C PHE A 42 6.93 -4.15 -11.38
N LEU A 43 7.62 -4.78 -10.42
CA LEU A 43 7.55 -6.22 -10.21
C LEU A 43 6.12 -6.67 -9.85
N TYR A 44 5.42 -5.92 -8.99
CA TYR A 44 4.06 -6.22 -8.58
C TYR A 44 3.09 -6.20 -9.77
N ASP A 45 3.14 -5.13 -10.56
CA ASP A 45 2.31 -5.00 -11.76
C ASP A 45 2.63 -6.12 -12.77
N SER A 46 3.92 -6.39 -13.00
CA SER A 46 4.36 -7.44 -13.94
C SER A 46 3.86 -8.84 -13.56
N ILE A 47 4.04 -9.25 -12.29
CA ILE A 47 3.61 -10.58 -11.85
C ILE A 47 2.07 -10.68 -11.87
N SER A 48 1.36 -9.63 -11.43
CA SER A 48 -0.11 -9.63 -11.42
C SER A 48 -0.74 -9.80 -12.81
N ARG A 49 -0.06 -9.36 -13.87
CA ARG A 49 -0.53 -9.50 -15.26
C ARG A 49 -0.15 -10.83 -15.91
N CYS A 50 0.96 -11.43 -15.48
CA CYS A 50 1.54 -12.61 -16.13
C CYS A 50 1.17 -13.94 -15.47
N PHE A 51 0.70 -13.91 -14.22
CA PHE A 51 0.39 -15.12 -13.45
C PHE A 51 -1.03 -15.08 -12.88
N PRO A 52 -1.69 -16.24 -12.74
CA PRO A 52 -3.03 -16.34 -12.14
C PRO A 52 -2.94 -16.25 -10.61
N VAL A 53 -2.60 -15.05 -10.13
CA VAL A 53 -2.55 -14.71 -8.70
C VAL A 53 -3.60 -13.65 -8.42
N ALA A 54 -4.25 -13.73 -7.26
CA ALA A 54 -5.06 -12.61 -6.79
C ALA A 54 -4.11 -11.49 -6.35
N ASN A 55 -4.55 -10.24 -6.45
CA ASN A 55 -3.76 -9.08 -6.08
C ASN A 55 -4.67 -7.99 -5.53
N LEU A 56 -4.07 -7.00 -4.89
CA LEU A 56 -4.78 -5.83 -4.39
C LEU A 56 -4.66 -4.67 -5.39
N SER A 57 -5.76 -4.33 -6.04
CA SER A 57 -5.91 -3.15 -6.91
C SER A 57 -6.48 -1.93 -6.17
N LEU A 58 -6.46 -0.77 -6.80
CA LEU A 58 -7.09 0.43 -6.24
C LEU A 58 -8.60 0.26 -6.02
N TYR A 59 -9.30 -0.44 -6.92
CA TYR A 59 -10.69 -0.82 -6.68
C TYR A 59 -10.84 -1.61 -5.38
N ASP A 60 -9.97 -2.61 -5.16
CA ASP A 60 -10.04 -3.45 -3.96
C ASP A 60 -9.80 -2.65 -2.68
N ILE A 61 -8.95 -1.63 -2.73
CA ILE A 61 -8.70 -0.72 -1.60
C ILE A 61 -9.92 0.17 -1.33
N PHE A 62 -10.43 0.86 -2.35
CA PHE A 62 -11.50 1.84 -2.17
C PHE A 62 -12.87 1.19 -1.90
N PHE A 63 -13.09 -0.02 -2.41
CA PHE A 63 -14.35 -0.75 -2.29
C PHE A 63 -14.24 -1.98 -1.38
N TYR A 64 -13.20 -2.07 -0.55
CA TYR A 64 -12.89 -3.24 0.28
C TYR A 64 -14.09 -3.82 1.07
N ASN A 65 -14.95 -2.94 1.60
CA ASN A 65 -16.09 -3.34 2.42
C ASN A 65 -17.32 -3.80 1.62
N ARG A 66 -17.27 -3.78 0.28
CA ARG A 66 -18.34 -4.23 -0.64
C ARG A 66 -17.81 -5.18 -1.72
N LEU A 67 -16.63 -5.77 -1.57
CA LEU A 67 -16.06 -6.61 -2.64
C LEU A 67 -16.90 -7.88 -2.85
N LEU A 68 -17.32 -8.53 -1.76
CA LEU A 68 -18.09 -9.77 -1.83
C LEU A 68 -19.50 -9.49 -2.33
N LYS A 69 -20.15 -8.43 -1.82
CA LYS A 69 -21.45 -7.98 -2.30
C LYS A 69 -21.41 -7.61 -3.77
N ASN A 70 -20.42 -6.84 -4.22
CA ASN A 70 -20.29 -6.47 -5.64
C ASN A 70 -20.08 -7.69 -6.53
N ARG A 71 -19.34 -8.69 -6.06
CA ARG A 71 -19.16 -9.96 -6.76
C ARG A 71 -20.47 -10.73 -6.86
N HIS A 72 -21.24 -10.81 -5.77
CA HIS A 72 -22.53 -11.49 -5.73
C HIS A 72 -23.59 -10.80 -6.62
N GLU A 73 -23.68 -9.47 -6.57
CA GLU A 73 -24.66 -8.67 -7.30
C GLU A 73 -24.22 -8.32 -8.74
N GLY A 74 -23.00 -8.66 -9.15
CA GLY A 74 -22.47 -8.30 -10.47
C GLY A 74 -22.21 -6.80 -10.68
N LYS A 75 -21.96 -6.04 -9.60
CA LYS A 75 -21.76 -4.58 -9.63
C LYS A 75 -20.31 -4.13 -9.72
N GLU A 76 -19.37 -5.06 -9.71
CA GLU A 76 -17.92 -4.78 -9.75
C GLU A 76 -17.53 -3.82 -10.88
N ASN A 77 -17.94 -4.10 -12.12
CA ASN A 77 -17.58 -3.26 -13.26
C ASN A 77 -18.11 -1.82 -13.13
N ALA A 78 -19.31 -1.65 -12.58
CA ALA A 78 -19.91 -0.34 -12.40
C ALA A 78 -19.13 0.51 -11.39
N ASP A 79 -18.72 -0.08 -10.26
CA ASP A 79 -17.92 0.61 -9.23
C ASP A 79 -16.48 0.87 -9.71
N ARG A 80 -15.88 -0.05 -10.49
CA ARG A 80 -14.57 0.17 -11.15
C ARG A 80 -14.61 1.36 -12.11
N GLU A 81 -15.58 1.42 -13.01
CA GLU A 81 -15.75 2.54 -13.93
C GLU A 81 -16.04 3.85 -13.18
N HIS A 82 -16.83 3.79 -12.11
CA HIS A 82 -17.12 4.93 -11.26
C HIS A 82 -15.85 5.47 -10.59
N LEU A 83 -15.01 4.59 -10.04
CA LEU A 83 -13.73 4.96 -9.45
C LEU A 83 -12.83 5.69 -10.46
N ASN A 84 -12.76 5.19 -11.69
CA ASN A 84 -12.03 5.87 -12.76
C ASN A 84 -12.57 7.28 -13.02
N ARG A 85 -13.90 7.48 -13.04
CA ARG A 85 -14.51 8.81 -13.18
C ARG A 85 -14.15 9.72 -12.00
N VAL A 86 -14.15 9.20 -10.77
CA VAL A 86 -13.72 9.95 -9.58
C VAL A 86 -12.28 10.43 -9.75
N PHE A 87 -11.34 9.54 -10.14
CA PHE A 87 -9.95 9.93 -10.38
C PHE A 87 -9.83 11.04 -11.42
N ARG A 88 -10.50 10.92 -12.57
CA ARG A 88 -10.45 11.95 -13.63
C ARG A 88 -11.08 13.27 -13.19
N SER A 89 -12.17 13.23 -12.42
CA SER A 89 -12.80 14.44 -11.88
C SER A 89 -11.89 15.21 -10.92
N LEU A 90 -10.97 14.51 -10.26
CA LEU A 90 -9.96 15.07 -9.36
C LEU A 90 -8.67 15.49 -10.07
N GLY A 91 -8.58 15.32 -11.39
CA GLY A 91 -7.35 15.54 -12.16
C GLY A 91 -6.22 14.56 -11.78
N ILE A 92 -6.58 13.38 -11.27
CA ILE A 92 -5.63 12.30 -10.97
C ILE A 92 -5.43 11.48 -12.23
N THR A 93 -4.23 11.57 -12.79
CA THR A 93 -3.76 10.76 -13.94
C THR A 93 -2.72 9.75 -13.51
N ASP A 94 -1.76 10.20 -12.70
CA ASP A 94 -0.68 9.38 -12.15
C ASP A 94 -0.47 9.65 -10.66
N ARG A 95 0.44 8.88 -10.07
CA ARG A 95 0.81 9.03 -8.64
C ARG A 95 1.71 10.23 -8.36
N ARG A 96 2.13 11.02 -9.35
CA ARG A 96 3.11 12.13 -9.31
C ARG A 96 4.53 11.79 -8.86
N LEU A 97 4.71 10.73 -8.08
CA LEU A 97 6.01 10.33 -7.52
C LEU A 97 6.84 9.49 -8.48
N ASP A 98 6.19 8.74 -9.35
CA ASP A 98 6.83 7.77 -10.24
C ASP A 98 6.11 7.60 -11.58
N SER A 99 5.20 8.52 -11.91
CA SER A 99 4.44 8.53 -13.17
C SER A 99 3.64 7.24 -13.46
N VAL A 100 3.41 6.40 -12.43
CA VAL A 100 2.55 5.23 -12.56
C VAL A 100 1.12 5.71 -12.77
N TRP A 101 0.51 5.24 -13.85
CA TRP A 101 -0.87 5.56 -14.19
C TRP A 101 -1.84 5.05 -13.13
N VAL A 102 -2.82 5.89 -12.80
CA VAL A 102 -3.85 5.60 -11.80
C VAL A 102 -5.17 5.27 -12.49
N GLU A 103 -5.59 4.03 -12.26
CA GLU A 103 -6.89 3.48 -12.65
C GLU A 103 -7.31 2.37 -11.67
N ASP A 104 -8.55 1.91 -11.79
CA ASP A 104 -9.15 0.91 -10.89
C ASP A 104 -8.32 -0.37 -10.73
N LYS A 105 -7.60 -0.79 -11.79
CA LYS A 105 -6.78 -2.00 -11.82
C LYS A 105 -5.35 -1.80 -11.32
N THR A 106 -4.91 -0.56 -11.09
CA THR A 106 -3.55 -0.29 -10.62
C THR A 106 -3.31 -1.01 -9.31
N VAL A 107 -2.27 -1.86 -9.25
CA VAL A 107 -1.89 -2.58 -8.03
C VAL A 107 -1.31 -1.64 -6.98
N GLU A 108 -1.65 -1.85 -5.71
CA GLU A 108 -1.21 -0.94 -4.65
C GLU A 108 -0.98 -1.64 -3.30
N GLU A 109 -0.36 -0.91 -2.37
CA GLU A 109 0.11 -1.43 -1.07
C GLU A 109 -1.03 -1.80 -0.12
N TYR A 110 -1.01 -3.02 0.44
CA TYR A 110 -2.03 -3.44 1.41
C TYR A 110 -1.97 -2.66 2.73
N GLY A 111 -0.85 -1.98 3.01
CA GLY A 111 -0.68 -1.14 4.19
C GLY A 111 -1.73 -0.04 4.31
N TRP A 112 -2.27 0.44 3.18
CA TRP A 112 -3.37 1.42 3.17
C TRP A 112 -4.64 0.89 3.87
N LEU A 113 -4.94 -0.41 3.73
CA LEU A 113 -6.07 -1.06 4.42
C LEU A 113 -5.75 -1.30 5.90
N LEU A 114 -4.56 -1.81 6.20
CA LEU A 114 -4.16 -2.14 7.58
C LEU A 114 -4.15 -0.91 8.49
N ARG A 115 -3.66 0.22 7.98
CA ARG A 115 -3.49 1.45 8.75
C ARG A 115 -4.80 2.03 9.27
N ASN A 116 -5.90 1.85 8.54
CA ASN A 116 -7.23 2.31 8.93
C ASN A 116 -7.89 1.43 9.98
N GLU A 117 -7.49 0.16 10.02
CA GLU A 117 -8.02 -0.79 10.97
C GLU A 117 -7.28 -0.75 12.30
N SER A 118 -5.94 -0.68 12.28
CA SER A 118 -5.14 -0.84 13.50
C SER A 118 -4.14 0.26 13.83
N TYR A 119 -4.05 1.32 13.03
CA TYR A 119 -3.00 2.35 13.09
C TYR A 119 -1.59 1.88 12.70
N HIS A 120 -1.40 0.62 12.29
CA HIS A 120 -0.15 0.11 11.74
C HIS A 120 -0.23 -0.06 10.23
N ILE A 121 0.75 0.49 9.50
CA ILE A 121 0.84 0.35 8.03
C ILE A 121 1.46 -0.98 7.61
N SER A 122 2.15 -1.66 8.52
CA SER A 122 2.71 -3.01 8.37
C SER A 122 1.84 -4.06 9.08
N ILE A 123 2.07 -5.33 8.78
CA ILE A 123 1.42 -6.44 9.49
C ILE A 123 1.88 -6.44 10.94
N HIS A 124 0.90 -6.48 11.85
CA HIS A 124 1.10 -6.38 13.28
C HIS A 124 0.06 -7.26 13.99
N LYS A 125 0.33 -7.60 15.26
CA LYS A 125 -0.58 -8.45 16.07
C LYS A 125 -2.03 -7.93 16.12
N THR A 126 -2.22 -6.61 15.98
CA THR A 126 -3.54 -5.96 16.02
C THR A 126 -4.28 -5.95 14.68
N ASN A 127 -3.65 -6.33 13.56
CA ASN A 127 -4.28 -6.39 12.24
C ASN A 127 -4.07 -7.72 11.51
N LYS A 128 -3.39 -8.71 12.08
CA LYS A 128 -3.12 -9.99 11.41
C LYS A 128 -4.40 -10.69 10.92
N ASP A 129 -5.47 -10.68 11.71
CA ASP A 129 -6.72 -11.35 11.33
C ASP A 129 -7.46 -10.57 10.23
N TYR A 130 -7.34 -9.23 10.25
CA TYR A 130 -7.82 -8.39 9.17
C TYR A 130 -7.02 -8.61 7.88
N PHE A 131 -5.71 -8.79 7.96
CA PHE A 131 -4.86 -9.16 6.82
C PHE A 131 -5.25 -10.54 6.24
N ALA A 132 -5.53 -11.52 7.10
CA ALA A 132 -6.05 -12.83 6.68
C ALA A 132 -7.36 -12.66 5.91
N GLN A 133 -8.30 -11.85 6.42
CA GLN A 133 -9.56 -11.55 5.74
C GLN A 133 -9.33 -10.87 4.38
N ILE A 134 -8.35 -9.95 4.26
CA ILE A 134 -8.00 -9.35 2.97
C ILE A 134 -7.61 -10.45 1.98
N CYS A 135 -6.71 -11.37 2.38
CA CYS A 135 -6.29 -12.48 1.52
C CYS A 135 -7.47 -13.36 1.10
N GLN A 136 -8.34 -13.72 2.06
CA GLN A 136 -9.48 -14.59 1.80
C GLN A 136 -10.51 -13.94 0.88
N LYS A 137 -10.80 -12.65 1.07
CA LYS A 137 -11.67 -11.88 0.16
C LYS A 137 -11.11 -11.85 -1.25
N LEU A 138 -9.82 -11.59 -1.41
CA LEU A 138 -9.17 -11.52 -2.71
C LEU A 138 -9.19 -12.87 -3.43
N LEU A 139 -9.02 -13.99 -2.72
CA LEU A 139 -9.19 -15.33 -3.30
C LEU A 139 -10.66 -15.64 -3.63
N ALA A 140 -11.60 -15.23 -2.78
CA ALA A 140 -13.04 -15.46 -3.00
C ALA A 140 -13.54 -14.79 -4.30
N ILE A 141 -13.07 -13.57 -4.59
CA ILE A 141 -13.47 -12.84 -5.81
C ILE A 141 -12.63 -13.23 -7.04
N ASN A 142 -11.54 -13.97 -6.86
CA ASN A 142 -10.65 -14.48 -7.93
C ASN A 142 -10.51 -16.01 -7.84
N PRO A 143 -11.53 -16.80 -8.22
CA PRO A 143 -11.56 -18.25 -8.00
C PRO A 143 -10.47 -19.03 -8.74
N ASP A 144 -9.89 -18.47 -9.81
CA ASP A 144 -8.80 -19.09 -10.56
C ASP A 144 -7.42 -18.93 -9.87
N ALA A 145 -7.33 -18.04 -8.88
CA ALA A 145 -6.10 -17.78 -8.14
C ALA A 145 -5.95 -18.72 -6.94
N LYS A 146 -4.72 -19.24 -6.74
CA LYS A 146 -4.37 -20.09 -5.59
C LYS A 146 -3.61 -19.36 -4.48
N SER A 147 -3.16 -18.15 -4.77
CA SER A 147 -2.32 -17.34 -3.89
C SER A 147 -2.60 -15.86 -4.11
N VAL A 148 -2.28 -15.04 -3.11
CA VAL A 148 -2.48 -13.60 -3.16
C VAL A 148 -1.13 -12.90 -3.20
N LEU A 149 -0.83 -12.23 -4.29
CA LEU A 149 0.35 -11.40 -4.43
C LEU A 149 0.14 -10.09 -3.66
N MET A 150 1.05 -9.82 -2.74
CA MET A 150 0.99 -8.73 -1.78
C MET A 150 2.28 -7.92 -1.85
N LYS A 151 2.19 -6.59 -1.74
CA LYS A 151 3.38 -5.73 -1.69
C LYS A 151 3.17 -4.66 -0.64
N ASN A 152 4.14 -4.49 0.26
CA ASN A 152 4.16 -3.41 1.24
C ASN A 152 5.59 -3.20 1.74
N PRO A 153 6.32 -2.18 1.28
CA PRO A 153 7.73 -2.03 1.63
C PRO A 153 7.98 -1.89 3.13
N TRP A 154 7.00 -1.42 3.91
CA TRP A 154 7.06 -1.35 5.39
C TRP A 154 7.06 -2.71 6.10
N ASP A 155 6.81 -3.82 5.40
CA ASP A 155 6.97 -5.17 5.94
C ASP A 155 8.32 -5.82 5.59
N THR A 156 9.20 -5.12 4.87
CA THR A 156 10.60 -5.55 4.71
C THR A 156 11.28 -5.54 6.08
N GLY A 157 11.80 -6.68 6.53
CA GLY A 157 12.29 -6.88 7.91
C GLY A 157 11.30 -7.57 8.85
N ASN A 158 10.04 -7.74 8.44
CA ASN A 158 8.97 -8.33 9.26
C ASN A 158 8.67 -9.79 8.88
N ALA A 159 9.40 -10.36 7.92
CA ALA A 159 9.06 -11.66 7.32
C ALA A 159 9.04 -12.82 8.31
N LYS A 160 9.96 -12.82 9.30
CA LYS A 160 9.97 -13.83 10.37
C LYS A 160 8.66 -13.83 11.15
N GLN A 161 8.20 -12.65 11.56
CA GLN A 161 6.95 -12.52 12.32
C GLN A 161 5.73 -12.88 11.46
N ILE A 162 5.76 -12.52 10.17
CA ILE A 162 4.71 -12.89 9.20
C ILE A 162 4.62 -14.41 9.07
N LEU A 163 5.74 -15.14 9.01
CA LEU A 163 5.75 -16.61 8.96
C LEU A 163 5.18 -17.27 10.22
N GLU A 164 5.36 -16.65 11.40
CA GLU A 164 4.75 -17.15 12.63
C GLU A 164 3.21 -17.09 12.58
N TRP A 165 2.64 -16.09 11.90
CA TRP A 165 1.18 -15.96 11.73
C TRP A 165 0.64 -16.68 10.50
N PHE A 166 1.42 -16.72 9.42
CA PHE A 166 1.05 -17.30 8.12
C PHE A 166 2.16 -18.23 7.63
N PRO A 167 2.19 -19.50 8.11
CA PRO A 167 3.27 -20.43 7.79
C PRO A 167 3.43 -20.75 6.30
N ASN A 168 2.37 -20.56 5.51
CA ASN A 168 2.37 -20.75 4.06
C ASN A 168 2.83 -19.52 3.28
N ALA A 169 3.16 -18.41 3.95
CA ALA A 169 3.64 -17.21 3.31
C ALA A 169 4.94 -17.46 2.53
N ARG A 170 5.03 -16.88 1.32
CA ARG A 170 6.25 -16.90 0.51
C ARG A 170 6.70 -15.48 0.22
N PHE A 171 8.00 -15.29 -0.01
CA PHE A 171 8.58 -13.97 -0.20
C PHE A 171 9.41 -13.89 -1.49
N ILE A 172 9.30 -12.78 -2.20
CA ILE A 172 10.08 -12.42 -3.38
C ILE A 172 10.84 -11.15 -3.02
N TYR A 173 12.14 -11.29 -2.77
CA TYR A 173 13.01 -10.17 -2.44
C TYR A 173 13.56 -9.52 -3.71
N ILE A 174 13.49 -8.19 -3.77
CA ILE A 174 14.13 -7.37 -4.80
C ILE A 174 14.83 -6.18 -4.16
N THR A 175 16.04 -5.91 -4.63
CA THR A 175 16.82 -4.75 -4.24
C THR A 175 17.33 -3.97 -5.45
N ARG A 176 17.87 -2.79 -5.18
CA ARG A 176 18.54 -1.92 -6.14
C ARG A 176 19.75 -1.31 -5.45
N ASP A 177 20.71 -0.80 -6.21
CA ASP A 177 21.84 -0.05 -5.66
C ASP A 177 21.39 0.98 -4.58
N PRO A 178 21.96 0.91 -3.35
CA PRO A 178 21.58 1.78 -2.23
C PRO A 178 21.68 3.27 -2.52
N ILE A 179 22.65 3.71 -3.33
CA ILE A 179 22.83 5.12 -3.68
C ILE A 179 21.68 5.59 -4.58
N PHE A 180 21.24 4.75 -5.53
CA PHE A 180 20.06 5.07 -6.34
C PHE A 180 18.76 5.05 -5.52
N ILE A 181 18.62 4.13 -4.56
CA ILE A 181 17.49 4.12 -3.64
C ILE A 181 17.45 5.43 -2.84
N LEU A 182 18.57 5.82 -2.22
CA LEU A 182 18.66 7.05 -1.43
C LEU A 182 18.29 8.28 -2.27
N ASN A 183 18.91 8.45 -3.44
CA ASN A 183 18.63 9.60 -4.31
C ASN A 183 17.15 9.63 -4.76
N SER A 184 16.56 8.46 -5.05
CA SER A 184 15.16 8.37 -5.45
C SER A 184 14.20 8.66 -4.29
N GLN A 185 14.50 8.18 -3.08
CA GLN A 185 13.71 8.51 -1.88
C GLN A 185 13.78 10.01 -1.56
N MET A 186 14.95 10.64 -1.73
CA MET A 186 15.10 12.10 -1.61
C MET A 186 14.19 12.85 -2.59
N ASN A 187 14.22 12.49 -3.88
CA ASN A 187 13.38 13.11 -4.89
C ASN A 187 11.88 12.92 -4.60
N ALA A 188 11.49 11.73 -4.14
CA ALA A 188 10.12 11.46 -3.74
C ALA A 188 9.69 12.32 -2.55
N PHE A 189 10.54 12.47 -1.55
CA PHE A 189 10.27 13.31 -0.38
C PHE A 189 10.12 14.79 -0.76
N LEU A 190 11.00 15.31 -1.65
CA LEU A 190 10.88 16.66 -2.20
C LEU A 190 9.57 16.84 -2.98
N THR A 191 9.17 15.83 -3.75
CA THR A 191 7.91 15.85 -4.51
C THR A 191 6.69 15.86 -3.58
N LEU A 192 6.66 14.99 -2.56
CA LEU A 192 5.57 14.93 -1.57
C LEU A 192 5.40 16.24 -0.79
N THR A 193 6.49 16.97 -0.58
CA THR A 193 6.48 18.28 0.08
C THR A 193 6.17 19.45 -0.87
N THR A 194 5.91 19.17 -2.15
CA THR A 194 5.62 20.18 -3.19
C THR A 194 4.25 19.95 -3.83
N GLY A 195 3.52 21.03 -4.13
CA GLY A 195 2.24 20.96 -4.83
C GLY A 195 1.10 20.22 -4.10
N SER A 196 -0.06 20.12 -4.73
CA SER A 196 -1.11 19.19 -4.26
C SER A 196 -0.66 17.75 -4.49
N GLN A 197 -1.12 16.81 -3.67
CA GLN A 197 -0.86 15.37 -3.84
C GLN A 197 -2.20 14.62 -3.82
N PRO A 198 -3.08 14.85 -4.81
CA PRO A 198 -4.48 14.43 -4.73
C PRO A 198 -4.63 12.92 -4.59
N PHE A 199 -3.82 12.13 -5.30
CA PHE A 199 -3.83 10.67 -5.18
C PHE A 199 -3.50 10.21 -3.75
N GLN A 200 -2.39 10.68 -3.19
CA GLN A 200 -1.97 10.34 -1.84
C GLN A 200 -2.98 10.83 -0.80
N THR A 201 -3.48 12.07 -0.96
CA THR A 201 -4.54 12.64 -0.11
C THR A 201 -5.77 11.73 -0.12
N MET A 202 -6.18 11.22 -1.28
CA MET A 202 -7.34 10.32 -1.39
C MET A 202 -7.13 8.99 -0.65
N LEU A 203 -5.92 8.44 -0.63
CA LEU A 203 -5.58 7.23 0.12
C LEU A 203 -5.53 7.48 1.65
N VAL A 204 -5.04 8.65 2.08
CA VAL A 204 -4.85 8.96 3.51
C VAL A 204 -6.03 9.68 4.16
N ASP A 205 -6.97 10.24 3.39
CA ASP A 205 -8.08 11.03 3.96
C ASP A 205 -9.00 10.18 4.87
N ASN A 206 -9.01 8.86 4.67
CA ASN A 206 -9.75 7.92 5.52
C ASN A 206 -8.95 7.43 6.74
N PHE A 207 -7.72 7.95 6.95
CA PHE A 207 -6.85 7.53 8.03
C PHE A 207 -7.39 7.96 9.39
N LYS A 208 -7.60 6.97 10.26
CA LYS A 208 -7.82 7.22 11.68
C LYS A 208 -6.52 7.68 12.33
N ALA A 209 -6.62 8.67 13.22
CA ALA A 209 -5.52 9.11 14.06
C ALA A 209 -5.84 8.86 15.55
N PRO A 210 -4.85 8.42 16.36
CA PRO A 210 -4.96 8.48 17.81
C PRO A 210 -5.23 9.94 18.22
N GLY A 211 -6.30 10.18 18.99
CA GLY A 211 -6.74 11.55 19.33
C GLY A 211 -7.70 12.20 18.32
N GLY A 212 -8.16 11.46 17.30
CA GLY A 212 -9.25 11.86 16.42
C GLY A 212 -8.94 13.08 15.54
N ALA A 213 -9.97 13.88 15.24
CA ALA A 213 -9.88 14.99 14.29
C ALA A 213 -8.83 16.05 14.68
N LEU A 214 -8.61 16.29 15.97
CA LEU A 214 -7.63 17.27 16.45
C LEU A 214 -6.20 16.86 16.09
N ALA A 215 -5.86 15.58 16.26
CA ALA A 215 -4.54 15.06 15.89
C ALA A 215 -4.29 15.17 14.38
N ILE A 216 -5.32 14.90 13.56
CA ILE A 216 -5.27 15.05 12.10
C ILE A 216 -5.02 16.52 11.73
N GLN A 217 -5.75 17.46 12.35
CA GLN A 217 -5.57 18.90 12.10
C GLN A 217 -4.18 19.38 12.51
N ALA A 218 -3.66 18.92 13.65
CA ALA A 218 -2.31 19.24 14.09
C ALA A 218 -1.26 18.72 13.09
N PHE A 219 -1.39 17.48 12.62
CA PHE A 219 -0.52 16.91 11.60
C PHE A 219 -0.53 17.72 10.30
N TYR A 220 -1.72 18.08 9.79
CA TYR A 220 -1.85 18.93 8.61
C TYR A 220 -1.24 20.32 8.82
N GLY A 221 -1.36 20.88 10.02
CA GLY A 221 -0.71 22.14 10.41
C GLY A 221 0.82 22.05 10.32
N VAL A 222 1.41 21.04 10.96
CA VAL A 222 2.86 20.77 10.90
C VAL A 222 3.31 20.55 9.45
N TRP A 223 2.56 19.75 8.69
CA TRP A 223 2.87 19.49 7.29
C TRP A 223 2.87 20.77 6.45
N LYS A 224 1.90 21.67 6.66
CA LYS A 224 1.84 22.97 5.98
C LYS A 224 3.05 23.84 6.33
N VAL A 225 3.50 23.84 7.59
CA VAL A 225 4.70 24.57 8.02
C VAL A 225 5.94 24.02 7.33
N VAL A 226 6.15 22.71 7.32
CA VAL A 226 7.29 22.07 6.64
C VAL A 226 7.35 22.45 5.17
N ARG A 227 6.20 22.42 4.48
CA ARG A 227 6.10 22.83 3.08
C ARG A 227 6.37 24.32 2.86
N GLY A 228 5.90 25.17 3.78
CA GLY A 228 6.21 26.60 3.79
C GLY A 228 7.70 26.86 3.95
N MET A 229 8.36 26.20 4.91
CA MET A 229 9.82 26.31 5.09
C MET A 229 10.59 25.87 3.86
N LYS A 230 10.23 24.73 3.24
CA LYS A 230 10.84 24.28 1.98
C LYS A 230 10.70 25.34 0.89
N SER A 231 9.52 25.94 0.74
CA SER A 231 9.29 26.96 -0.29
C SER A 231 10.15 28.22 -0.10
N LEU A 232 10.56 28.52 1.15
CA LEU A 232 11.43 29.65 1.48
C LEU A 232 12.93 29.33 1.34
N LEU A 233 13.35 28.15 1.84
CA LEU A 233 14.77 27.74 1.86
C LEU A 233 15.27 27.24 0.49
N GLY A 234 14.34 26.81 -0.37
CA GLY A 234 14.65 26.17 -1.65
C GLY A 234 15.07 24.71 -1.50
N ASP A 235 15.00 23.99 -2.61
CA ASP A 235 15.15 22.53 -2.63
C ASP A 235 16.56 22.07 -2.27
N ALA A 236 17.59 22.84 -2.61
CA ALA A 236 18.98 22.51 -2.30
C ALA A 236 19.25 22.48 -0.78
N VAL A 237 18.84 23.52 -0.06
CA VAL A 237 19.04 23.63 1.40
C VAL A 237 18.19 22.60 2.12
N PHE A 238 16.92 22.45 1.72
CA PHE A 238 16.03 21.47 2.33
C PHE A 238 16.52 20.03 2.10
N SER A 239 17.02 19.71 0.90
CA SER A 239 17.61 18.41 0.62
C SER A 239 18.89 18.15 1.42
N ALA A 240 19.77 19.16 1.57
CA ALA A 240 21.00 19.00 2.35
C ALA A 240 20.69 18.68 3.83
N PHE A 241 19.67 19.33 4.39
CA PHE A 241 19.23 19.08 5.77
C PHE A 241 18.60 17.69 5.95
N THR A 242 17.81 17.22 4.99
CA THR A 242 17.01 15.98 5.11
C THR A 242 17.78 14.73 4.71
N ARG A 243 18.79 14.86 3.84
CA ARG A 243 19.57 13.73 3.31
C ARG A 243 20.21 12.83 4.37
N PRO A 244 20.83 13.32 5.47
CA PRO A 244 21.42 12.45 6.48
C PRO A 244 20.38 11.53 7.14
N PHE A 245 19.18 12.07 7.43
CA PHE A 245 18.09 11.29 8.03
C PHE A 245 17.58 10.23 7.07
N THR A 246 17.39 10.57 5.79
CA THR A 246 17.01 9.59 4.76
C THR A 246 18.09 8.53 4.56
N ALA A 247 19.37 8.89 4.63
CA ALA A 247 20.48 7.93 4.52
C ALA A 247 20.49 6.94 5.69
N ILE A 248 20.24 7.40 6.91
CA ILE A 248 20.09 6.54 8.10
C ILE A 248 18.90 5.59 7.90
N ALA A 249 17.74 6.13 7.53
CA ALA A 249 16.54 5.31 7.29
C ALA A 249 16.75 4.23 6.21
N VAL A 250 17.40 4.57 5.09
CA VAL A 250 17.72 3.60 4.03
C VAL A 250 18.71 2.55 4.53
N LYS A 251 19.72 2.94 5.32
CA LYS A 251 20.67 2.00 5.91
C LYS A 251 19.98 1.00 6.83
N ASP A 252 19.09 1.48 7.70
CA ASP A 252 18.36 0.62 8.64
C ASP A 252 17.46 -0.36 7.89
N GLN A 253 16.70 0.13 6.89
CA GLN A 253 15.87 -0.72 6.03
C GLN A 253 16.69 -1.77 5.25
N LEU A 254 17.88 -1.43 4.76
CA LEU A 254 18.78 -2.39 4.12
C LEU A 254 19.28 -3.42 5.13
N SER A 255 19.58 -3.02 6.37
CA SER A 255 20.00 -3.94 7.41
C SER A 255 18.91 -4.97 7.71
N ASP A 256 17.67 -4.51 7.80
CA ASP A 256 16.50 -5.37 8.01
C ASP A 256 16.29 -6.32 6.82
N TYR A 257 16.39 -5.80 5.59
CA TYR A 257 16.34 -6.60 4.35
C TYR A 257 17.37 -7.73 4.36
N TYR A 258 18.65 -7.43 4.66
CA TYR A 258 19.69 -8.44 4.67
C TYR A 258 19.59 -9.38 5.87
N ASN A 259 18.99 -8.94 6.98
CA ASN A 259 18.71 -9.80 8.13
C ASN A 259 17.66 -10.86 7.78
N ASP A 260 16.58 -10.49 7.08
CA ASP A 260 15.59 -11.43 6.58
C ASP A 260 16.25 -12.51 5.71
N LEU A 261 17.03 -12.12 4.70
CA LEU A 261 17.69 -13.07 3.78
C LEU A 261 18.63 -14.07 4.47
N LYS A 262 19.18 -13.68 5.63
CA LYS A 262 20.08 -14.53 6.44
C LYS A 262 19.30 -15.48 7.35
N THR A 263 18.16 -15.04 7.87
CA THR A 263 17.45 -15.74 8.96
C THR A 263 16.25 -16.56 8.50
N LEU A 264 15.69 -16.27 7.33
CA LEU A 264 14.53 -16.98 6.80
C LEU A 264 14.87 -18.39 6.29
N PRO A 265 13.94 -19.36 6.41
CA PRO A 265 14.05 -20.67 5.78
C PRO A 265 14.27 -20.54 4.27
N LYS A 266 15.22 -21.31 3.70
CA LYS A 266 15.61 -21.17 2.28
C LYS A 266 14.51 -21.51 1.29
N ASP A 267 13.50 -22.28 1.69
CA ASP A 267 12.33 -22.62 0.87
C ASP A 267 11.23 -21.54 0.95
N SER A 268 11.30 -20.62 1.91
CA SER A 268 10.27 -19.57 2.12
C SER A 268 10.42 -18.37 1.20
N PHE A 269 11.57 -18.18 0.54
CA PHE A 269 11.80 -17.01 -0.30
C PHE A 269 12.65 -17.26 -1.55
N ILE A 270 12.50 -16.37 -2.52
CA ILE A 270 13.44 -16.17 -3.63
C ILE A 270 14.02 -14.75 -3.55
N ASN A 271 15.27 -14.57 -3.99
CA ASN A 271 15.94 -13.28 -4.05
C ASN A 271 16.39 -13.02 -5.49
N LEU A 272 15.86 -11.96 -6.09
CA LEU A 272 16.08 -11.56 -7.48
C LEU A 272 17.28 -10.62 -7.63
#